data_AF-A0A843HGN7-F1
#
_entry.id   AF-A0A843HGN7-F1
#
_cell.length_a   1.000
_cell.length_b   1.000
_cell.length_c   1.000
_cell.angle_alpha   90.00
_cell.angle_beta   90.00
_cell.angle_gamma   90.00
#
_symmetry.space_group_name_H-M   'P 1'
#
loop_
_entity.id
_entity.type
_entity.pdbx_description
1 polymer ?
#
loop_
_entity_poly.entity_id
_entity_poly.type
_entity_poly.pdbx_seq_one_letter_code
_entity_poly.pdbx_strand_id
1 'polypeptide(L)' 'MLKVNQDYCLGCGTCVLVCPVNQSICPEIGGGSGPNTTEVIMLIENGVVTLFHPEKCQKCMKCNQSCPTKAIYHEEN' A
#
# COMPACT_ATOMS: atom_id res chain seq x y z
N MET A 1 -1.27 -9.21 10.74
CA MET A 1 -2.05 -8.29 9.87
C MET A 1 -1.13 -7.34 9.12
N LEU A 2 -1.58 -6.73 8.01
CA LEU A 2 -0.79 -5.70 7.32
C LEU A 2 -0.70 -4.44 8.20
N LYS A 3 0.51 -3.95 8.45
CA LYS A 3 0.79 -2.76 9.25
C LYS A 3 1.79 -1.85 8.55
N VAL A 4 1.78 -0.58 8.95
CA VAL A 4 2.74 0.44 8.49
C VAL A 4 3.34 1.12 9.72
N ASN A 5 4.67 1.17 9.81
CA ASN A 5 5.37 2.06 10.71
C ASN A 5 5.52 3.43 10.02
N GLN A 6 4.81 4.44 10.53
CA GLN A 6 4.78 5.77 9.91
C GLN A 6 6.11 6.54 10.05
N ASP A 7 6.90 6.28 11.10
CA ASP A 7 8.21 6.93 11.29
C ASP A 7 9.24 6.54 10.23
N TYR A 8 9.04 5.37 9.60
CA TYR A 8 9.91 4.82 8.56
C TYR A 8 9.32 5.03 7.16
N CYS A 9 8.09 5.52 7.06
CA CYS A 9 7.39 5.70 5.80
C CYS A 9 7.91 6.96 5.07
N LEU A 10 8.39 6.78 3.84
CA LEU A 10 8.88 7.91 3.02
C LEU A 10 7.80 8.57 2.15
N GLY A 11 6.55 8.08 2.19
CA GLY A 11 5.46 8.63 1.37
C GLY A 11 5.57 8.39 -0.14
N CYS A 12 6.52 7.57 -0.61
CA CYS A 12 6.86 7.46 -2.03
C CYS A 12 5.77 6.81 -2.93
N GLY A 13 4.73 6.21 -2.35
CA GLY A 13 3.62 5.63 -3.12
C GLY A 13 3.89 4.30 -3.83
N THR A 14 5.12 3.79 -3.87
CA THR A 14 5.44 2.54 -4.59
C THR A 14 4.58 1.36 -4.14
N CYS A 15 4.30 1.24 -2.83
CA CYS A 15 3.44 0.19 -2.29
C CYS A 15 1.99 0.24 -2.82
N VAL A 16 1.47 1.44 -3.11
CA VAL A 16 0.15 1.65 -3.73
C VAL A 16 0.18 1.12 -5.16
N LEU A 17 1.21 1.49 -5.92
CA LEU A 17 1.36 1.15 -7.34
C LEU A 17 1.57 -0.35 -7.56
N VAL A 18 2.38 -1.02 -6.73
CA VAL A 18 2.70 -2.45 -6.93
C VAL A 18 1.65 -3.40 -6.36
N CYS A 19 0.63 -2.89 -5.66
CA CYS A 19 -0.39 -3.71 -5.04
C CYS A 19 -1.40 -4.20 -6.11
N PRO A 20 -1.48 -5.52 -6.39
CA PRO A 20 -2.38 -6.03 -7.41
C PRO A 20 -3.87 -5.87 -7.03
N VAL A 21 -4.18 -5.84 -5.72
CA VAL A 21 -5.56 -5.62 -5.25
C VAL A 21 -5.98 -4.16 -5.46
N ASN A 22 -5.07 -3.21 -5.22
CA ASN A 22 -5.32 -1.81 -5.59
C ASN A 22 -5.56 -1.68 -7.09
N GLN A 23 -4.71 -2.30 -7.93
CA GLN A 23 -4.89 -2.28 -9.39
C GLN A 23 -6.19 -2.95 -9.84
N SER A 24 -6.68 -3.99 -9.16
CA SER A 24 -7.96 -4.60 -9.52
C SER A 24 -9.17 -3.71 -9.19
N ILE A 25 -9.04 -2.86 -8.16
CA ILE A 25 -10.09 -1.93 -7.73
C ILE A 25 -10.04 -0.64 -8.56
N CYS A 26 -8.83 -0.20 -8.93
CA CYS A 26 -8.55 1.07 -9.58
C CYS A 26 -7.45 0.84 -10.65
N PRO A 27 -7.83 0.37 -11.87
CA PRO A 27 -6.89 -0.04 -12.91
C PRO A 27 -5.90 1.03 -13.38
N GLU A 28 -6.26 2.31 -13.26
CA GLU A 28 -5.41 3.46 -13.59
C GLU A 28 -4.11 3.52 -12.77
N ILE A 29 -4.08 2.86 -11.60
CA ILE A 29 -2.87 2.68 -10.78
C ILE A 29 -1.77 1.95 -11.55
N GLY A 30 -2.15 1.02 -12.45
CA GLY A 30 -1.20 0.32 -13.31
C GLY A 30 -0.42 1.26 -14.24
N GLY A 31 -0.98 2.44 -14.53
CA GLY A 31 -0.33 3.50 -15.30
C GLY A 31 0.49 4.49 -14.46
N GLY A 32 0.60 4.28 -13.14
CA GLY A 32 1.32 5.17 -12.23
C GLY A 32 0.46 6.26 -11.57
N SER A 33 -0.85 6.26 -11.80
CA SER A 33 -1.77 7.20 -11.13
C SER A 33 -2.02 6.79 -9.67
N GLY A 34 -2.33 7.76 -8.82
CA GLY A 34 -2.90 7.48 -7.50
C GLY A 34 -4.35 7.01 -7.59
N PRO A 35 -4.86 6.27 -6.60
CA PRO A 35 -6.27 5.90 -6.53
C PRO A 35 -7.18 7.13 -6.42
N ASN A 36 -8.35 7.07 -7.07
CA ASN A 36 -9.43 8.07 -6.93
C ASN A 36 -10.55 7.61 -5.95
N THR A 37 -10.32 6.52 -5.23
CA THR A 37 -11.27 5.90 -4.30
C THR A 37 -10.56 5.37 -3.06
N THR A 38 -11.24 5.37 -1.93
CA THR A 38 -10.76 4.80 -0.66
C THR A 38 -11.05 3.30 -0.53
N GLU A 39 -11.73 2.68 -1.48
CA GLU A 39 -12.05 1.24 -1.46
C GLU A 39 -10.82 0.33 -1.60
N VAL A 40 -9.66 0.91 -1.89
CA VAL A 40 -8.36 0.23 -2.02
C VAL A 40 -7.79 -0.23 -0.68
N ILE A 41 -6.73 -1.04 -0.69
CA ILE A 41 -6.04 -1.45 0.54
C ILE A 41 -5.36 -0.24 1.19
N MET A 42 -4.70 0.58 0.38
CA MET A 42 -3.84 1.66 0.86
C MET A 42 -3.70 2.78 -0.17
N LEU A 43 -3.46 4.00 0.30
CA LEU A 43 -3.12 5.19 -0.51
C LEU A 43 -2.22 6.13 0.30
N ILE A 44 -1.70 7.19 -0.35
CA ILE A 44 -0.89 8.20 0.33
C ILE A 44 -1.78 9.34 0.82
N GLU A 45 -1.76 9.61 2.11
CA GLU A 45 -2.38 10.77 2.76
C GLU A 45 -1.35 11.49 3.61
N ASN A 46 -1.32 12.82 3.52
CA ASN A 46 -0.44 13.67 4.33
C ASN A 46 1.04 13.21 4.30
N GLY A 47 1.49 12.70 3.15
CA GLY A 47 2.88 12.27 2.95
C GLY A 47 3.23 10.89 3.51
N VAL A 48 2.25 10.11 3.99
CA VAL A 48 2.48 8.73 4.48
C VAL A 48 1.44 7.77 3.91
N VAL A 49 1.72 6.46 4.00
CA VAL A 49 0.77 5.42 3.60
C VAL A 49 -0.31 5.25 4.68
N THR A 50 -1.57 5.38 4.28
CA THR A 50 -2.74 5.02 5.10
C THR A 50 -3.34 3.70 4.60
N LEU A 51 -3.75 2.83 5.53
CA LEU A 51 -4.46 1.59 5.23
C LEU A 51 -5.97 1.81 5.39
N PHE A 52 -6.75 1.51 4.36
CA PHE A 52 -8.22 1.62 4.36
C PHE A 52 -8.88 0.25 4.50
N HIS A 53 -8.49 -0.69 3.62
CA HIS A 53 -9.00 -2.06 3.61
C HIS A 53 -7.88 -3.11 3.74
N PRO A 54 -7.11 -3.12 4.85
CA PRO A 54 -6.02 -4.08 5.06
C PRO A 54 -6.48 -5.55 5.06
N GLU A 55 -7.75 -5.81 5.32
CA GLU A 55 -8.39 -7.13 5.25
C GLU A 55 -8.44 -7.71 3.83
N LYS A 56 -8.43 -6.85 2.78
CA LYS A 56 -8.38 -7.30 1.38
C LYS A 56 -6.98 -7.80 0.96
N CYS A 57 -5.96 -7.64 1.82
CA CYS A 57 -4.57 -8.02 1.54
C CYS A 57 -4.39 -9.53 1.38
N GLN A 58 -3.83 -9.94 0.24
CA GLN A 58 -3.57 -11.35 -0.11
C GLN A 58 -2.18 -11.84 0.31
N LYS A 59 -1.46 -11.10 1.17
CA LYS A 59 -0.10 -11.45 1.66
C LYS A 59 0.93 -11.77 0.56
N CYS A 60 0.83 -11.11 -0.60
CA CYS A 60 1.78 -11.31 -1.71
C CYS A 60 3.16 -10.63 -1.50
N MET A 61 3.28 -9.79 -0.47
CA MET A 61 4.51 -9.12 -0.02
C MET A 61 5.18 -8.13 -1.00
N LYS A 62 4.61 -7.85 -2.18
CA LYS A 62 5.17 -6.88 -3.14
C LYS A 62 5.41 -5.48 -2.56
N CYS A 63 4.49 -4.99 -1.72
CA CYS A 63 4.62 -3.71 -1.04
C CYS A 63 5.82 -3.66 -0.08
N ASN A 64 6.06 -4.74 0.68
CA ASN A 64 7.21 -4.84 1.58
C ASN A 64 8.52 -5.00 0.78
N GLN A 65 8.53 -5.85 -0.24
CA GLN A 65 9.71 -6.09 -1.08
C GLN A 65 10.21 -4.80 -1.74
N SER A 66 9.29 -3.97 -2.26
CA SER A 66 9.59 -2.69 -2.90
C SER A 66 9.86 -1.53 -1.94
N CYS A 67 9.46 -1.65 -0.67
CA CYS A 67 9.69 -0.60 0.31
C CYS A 67 11.17 -0.58 0.76
N PRO A 68 11.91 0.52 0.54
CA PRO A 68 13.33 0.59 0.86
C PRO A 68 13.59 0.58 2.37
N THR A 69 12.67 1.14 3.16
CA THR A 69 12.76 1.22 4.62
C THR A 69 12.04 0.09 5.34
N LYS A 70 11.41 -0.82 4.60
CA LYS A 70 10.56 -1.91 5.14
C LYS A 70 9.47 -1.41 6.11
N ALA A 71 9.01 -0.17 5.93
CA ALA A 71 7.99 0.46 6.76
C ALA A 71 6.64 -0.26 6.72
N ILE A 72 6.30 -0.93 5.62
CA ILE A 72 5.09 -1.75 5.49
C ILE A 72 5.43 -3.23 5.63
N TYR A 73 4.74 -3.94 6.53
CA TYR A 73 5.07 -5.32 6.89
C TYR A 73 3.81 -6.09 7.31
N HIS A 74 3.94 -7.42 7.38
CA HIS A 74 2.90 -8.27 7.95
C HIS A 74 3.35 -8.72 9.33
N GLU A 75 2.61 -8.33 10.36
CA GLU A 75 2.84 -8.82 11.73
C GLU A 75 2.20 -10.20 11.87
N GLU A 76 2.94 -11.17 12.40
CA GLU A 76 2.38 -12.43 12.89
C GLU A 76 1.76 -12.16 14.26
N ASN A 77 0.59 -12.75 14.52
CA ASN A 77 -0.09 -12.56 15.81
C ASN A 77 0.77 -13.05 16.97
#